data_AF-A0AB37S342-F1
#
_entry.id   AF-A0AB37S342-F1
#
_cell.length_a   1.000
_cell.length_b   1.000
_cell.length_c   1.000
_cell.angle_alpha   90.00
_cell.angle_beta   90.00
_cell.angle_gamma   90.00
#
_symmetry.space_group_name_H-M   'P 1'
#
loop_
_entity.id
_entity.type
_entity.pdbx_description
1 polymer ?
#
loop_
_entity_poly.entity_id
_entity_poly.type
_entity_poly.pdbx_seq_one_letter_code
_entity_poly.pdbx_strand_id
1 'polypeptide(L)'
;MNLLEAMRIYVAVVEHGGVSAAASELKLGRAQVSERLDRLERYLGCRLLLARAGGDVACTDAGVAFHQCCRRTLSAVAQATTAAGACATFPDARVAGFPPPETIRRVDPASIAAQPSLHRSSP
;
A
#
# COMPACT_ATOMS: atom_id res chain seq x y z
N MET A 1 -0.81 -18.67 -0.26
CA MET A 1 -0.56 -17.75 0.87
C MET A 1 -0.65 -16.32 0.35
N ASN A 2 -1.18 -15.38 1.13
CA ASN A 2 -1.13 -13.95 0.78
C ASN A 2 0.10 -13.31 1.46
N LEU A 3 1.15 -13.03 0.67
CA LEU A 3 2.46 -12.61 1.21
C LEU A 3 2.39 -11.25 1.92
N LEU A 4 1.62 -10.31 1.38
CA LEU A 4 1.46 -8.96 1.93
C LEU A 4 0.78 -9.00 3.31
N GLU A 5 -0.24 -9.85 3.48
CA GLU A 5 -0.88 -10.09 4.76
C GLU A 5 0.07 -10.78 5.75
N ALA A 6 0.83 -11.77 5.30
CA ALA A 6 1.83 -12.46 6.13
C ALA A 6 2.94 -11.51 6.60
N MET A 7 3.41 -10.59 5.74
CA MET A 7 4.38 -9.56 6.11
C MET A 7 3.83 -8.61 7.18
N ARG A 8 2.56 -8.19 7.07
CA ARG A 8 1.92 -7.34 8.10
C ARG A 8 1.83 -8.06 9.43
N ILE A 9 1.42 -9.32 9.42
CA ILE A 9 1.34 -10.15 10.62
C ILE A 9 2.73 -10.33 11.26
N TYR A 10 3.75 -10.60 10.44
CA TYR A 10 5.12 -10.73 10.91
C TYR A 10 5.62 -9.45 11.60
N VAL A 11 5.44 -8.29 10.95
CA VAL A 11 5.82 -6.99 11.52
C VAL A 11 5.11 -6.75 12.86
N ALA A 12 3.80 -7.00 12.94
CA ALA A 12 3.07 -6.85 14.21
C ALA A 12 3.64 -7.77 15.31
N VAL A 13 3.94 -9.02 15.00
CA VAL A 13 4.51 -9.97 15.98
C VAL A 13 5.87 -9.52 16.49
N VAL A 14 6.70 -8.95 15.61
CA VAL A 14 8.02 -8.40 15.97
C VAL A 14 7.88 -7.15 16.84
N GLU A 15 7.01 -6.21 16.48
CA GLU A 15 6.82 -4.95 17.21
C GLU A 15 6.17 -5.17 18.58
N HIS A 16 5.26 -6.13 18.70
CA HIS A 16 4.58 -6.47 19.96
C HIS A 16 5.30 -7.50 20.81
N GLY A 17 6.41 -8.07 20.33
CA GLY A 17 7.22 -9.07 21.05
C GLY A 17 6.51 -10.41 21.30
N GLY A 18 5.39 -10.69 20.63
CA GLY A 18 4.62 -11.90 20.91
C GLY A 18 3.45 -12.18 19.97
N VAL A 19 3.23 -13.48 19.70
CA VAL A 19 2.11 -13.95 18.88
C VAL A 19 0.75 -13.59 19.51
N SER A 20 0.65 -13.62 20.84
CA SER A 20 -0.60 -13.30 21.53
C SER A 20 -0.95 -11.81 21.43
N ALA A 21 0.04 -10.94 21.60
CA ALA A 21 -0.16 -9.50 21.55
C ALA A 21 -0.53 -9.04 20.13
N ALA A 22 0.17 -9.55 19.12
CA ALA A 22 -0.15 -9.29 17.72
C ALA A 22 -1.51 -9.86 17.30
N ALA A 23 -1.90 -11.05 17.79
CA ALA A 23 -3.22 -11.61 17.54
C ALA A 23 -4.34 -10.71 18.08
N SER A 24 -4.16 -10.16 19.28
CA SER A 24 -5.10 -9.19 19.86
C SER A 24 -5.18 -7.88 19.08
N GLU A 25 -4.03 -7.33 18.63
CA GLU A 25 -4.02 -6.11 17.81
C GLU A 25 -4.72 -6.33 16.46
N LEU A 26 -4.36 -7.39 15.76
CA LEU A 26 -4.87 -7.69 14.42
C LEU A 26 -6.29 -8.27 14.42
N LYS A 27 -6.87 -8.49 15.61
CA LYS A 27 -8.18 -9.16 15.80
C LYS A 27 -8.22 -10.54 15.12
N LEU A 28 -7.10 -11.24 15.10
CA LEU A 28 -6.94 -12.58 14.53
C LEU A 28 -6.80 -13.61 15.65
N GLY A 29 -7.22 -14.85 15.38
CA GLY A 29 -6.97 -15.95 16.31
C GLY A 29 -5.48 -16.32 16.37
N ARG A 30 -4.96 -16.68 17.56
CA ARG A 30 -3.55 -17.12 17.72
C ARG A 30 -3.16 -18.24 16.74
N ALA A 31 -4.05 -19.20 16.52
CA ALA A 31 -3.83 -20.29 15.56
C ALA A 31 -3.67 -19.78 14.11
N GLN A 32 -4.47 -18.77 13.72
CA GLN A 32 -4.37 -18.15 12.40
C GLN A 32 -3.07 -17.37 12.20
N VAL A 33 -2.58 -16.70 13.25
CA VAL A 33 -1.30 -15.98 13.23
C VAL A 33 -0.15 -16.98 13.14
N SER A 34 -0.14 -18.00 13.99
CA SER A 34 0.90 -19.04 13.97
C SER A 34 0.95 -19.78 12.64
N GLU A 35 -0.19 -20.17 12.07
CA GLU A 35 -0.20 -20.86 10.77
C GLU A 35 0.30 -19.96 9.63
N ARG A 36 -0.03 -18.67 9.63
CA ARG A 36 0.45 -17.73 8.61
C ARG A 36 1.95 -17.48 8.73
N LEU A 37 2.47 -17.36 9.95
CA LEU A 37 3.91 -17.27 10.20
C LEU A 37 4.64 -18.53 9.76
N ASP A 38 4.14 -19.71 10.12
CA ASP A 38 4.75 -20.98 9.76
C ASP A 38 4.78 -21.17 8.23
N ARG A 39 3.70 -20.82 7.51
CA ARG A 39 3.72 -20.81 6.04
C ARG A 39 4.73 -19.80 5.46
N LEU A 40 4.91 -18.65 6.09
CA LEU A 40 5.89 -17.65 5.68
C LEU A 40 7.32 -18.16 5.87
N GLU A 41 7.62 -18.75 7.03
CA GLU A 41 8.93 -19.36 7.32
C GLU A 41 9.23 -20.51 6.35
N ARG A 42 8.24 -21.36 6.05
CA ARG A 42 8.37 -22.42 5.02
C ARG A 42 8.60 -21.87 3.62
N TYR A 43 7.90 -20.79 3.25
CA TYR A 43 8.06 -20.16 1.95
C TYR A 43 9.45 -19.54 1.77
N LEU A 44 10.00 -18.95 2.84
CA LEU A 44 11.34 -18.36 2.85
C LEU A 44 12.45 -19.41 3.07
N GLY A 45 12.09 -20.61 3.53
CA GLY A 45 13.04 -21.67 3.88
C GLY A 45 13.89 -21.34 5.12
N CYS A 46 13.50 -20.35 5.92
CA CYS A 46 14.28 -19.85 7.06
C CYS A 46 13.37 -19.57 8.26
N ARG A 47 13.92 -19.79 9.46
CA ARG A 47 13.28 -19.38 10.73
C ARG A 47 13.49 -17.88 10.94
N LEU A 48 12.38 -17.14 11.03
CA LEU A 48 12.39 -15.70 11.31
C LEU A 48 12.21 -15.42 12.82
N LEU A 49 11.53 -16.32 13.53
CA LEU A 49 11.17 -16.16 14.93
C LEU A 49 11.61 -17.38 15.75
N LEU A 50 12.11 -17.11 16.96
CA LEU A 50 12.47 -18.11 17.97
C LEU A 50 11.49 -18.00 19.13
N ALA A 51 10.86 -19.11 19.49
CA ALA A 51 10.04 -19.18 20.69
C ALA A 51 10.94 -19.19 21.94
N ARG A 52 10.76 -18.22 22.84
CA ARG A 52 11.41 -18.20 24.15
C ARG A 52 10.47 -18.76 25.20
N ALA A 53 11.04 -19.32 26.27
CA ALA A 53 10.28 -19.76 27.44
C ALA A 53 9.41 -18.61 27.97
N GLY A 54 8.12 -18.87 28.20
CA GLY A 54 7.16 -17.86 28.67
C GLY A 54 6.28 -17.23 27.58
N GLY A 55 6.37 -17.66 26.32
CA GLY A 55 5.51 -17.16 25.24
C GLY A 55 5.99 -15.86 24.58
N ASP A 56 7.18 -15.41 24.98
CA ASP A 56 7.94 -14.34 24.37
C ASP A 56 8.58 -14.82 23.06
N VAL A 57 8.75 -13.90 22.10
CA VAL A 57 9.28 -14.24 20.77
C VAL A 57 10.51 -13.39 20.49
N ALA A 58 11.61 -14.05 20.16
CA ALA A 58 12.86 -13.38 19.76
C ALA A 58 13.03 -13.44 18.24
N CYS A 59 13.48 -12.34 17.64
CA CYS A 59 13.83 -12.32 16.21
C CYS A 59 15.19 -12.99 15.97
N THR A 60 15.29 -13.77 14.91
CA THR A 60 16.58 -14.25 14.38
C THR A 60 17.27 -13.13 13.59
N ASP A 61 18.56 -13.30 13.28
CA ASP A 61 19.29 -12.38 12.39
C ASP A 61 18.60 -12.21 11.02
N ALA A 62 18.19 -13.34 10.42
CA ALA A 62 17.38 -13.36 9.21
C ALA A 62 16.02 -12.64 9.40
N GLY A 63 15.41 -12.79 10.57
CA GLY A 63 14.19 -12.07 10.96
C GLY A 63 14.37 -10.56 10.99
N VAL A 64 15.47 -10.06 11.56
CA VAL A 64 15.77 -8.62 11.60
C VAL A 64 15.95 -8.05 10.19
N ALA A 65 16.72 -8.73 9.33
CA ALA A 65 16.89 -8.33 7.94
C ALA A 65 15.56 -8.33 7.17
N PHE A 66 14.75 -9.38 7.37
CA PHE A 66 13.44 -9.51 6.74
C PHE A 66 12.46 -8.44 7.24
N HIS A 67 12.49 -8.09 8.53
CA HIS A 67 11.67 -7.04 9.12
C HIS A 67 11.92 -5.67 8.46
N GLN A 68 13.20 -5.30 8.27
CA GLN A 68 13.56 -4.05 7.60
C GLN A 68 13.06 -4.01 6.15
N CYS A 69 13.17 -5.11 5.42
CA CYS A 69 12.62 -5.23 4.07
C CYS A 69 11.09 -5.13 4.07
N CYS A 70 10.40 -5.83 4.98
CA CYS A 70 8.95 -5.75 5.13
C CYS A 70 8.47 -4.31 5.34
N ARG A 71 9.10 -3.58 6.26
CA ARG A 71 8.72 -2.18 6.54
C ARG A 71 8.85 -1.29 5.31
N ARG A 72 9.94 -1.44 4.53
CA ARG A 72 10.13 -0.69 3.27
C ARG A 72 9.07 -1.04 2.24
N THR A 73 8.80 -2.33 2.03
CA THR A 73 7.79 -2.79 1.07
C THR A 73 6.38 -2.33 1.46
N LEU A 74 5.99 -2.48 2.73
CA LEU A 74 4.68 -2.05 3.21
C LEU A 74 4.53 -0.53 3.10
N SER A 75 5.59 0.24 3.36
CA SER A 75 5.59 1.70 3.12
C SER A 75 5.42 2.03 1.64
N ALA A 76 6.13 1.37 0.74
CA ALA A 76 6.00 1.58 -0.70
C ALA A 76 4.58 1.26 -1.20
N VAL A 77 3.99 0.16 -0.72
CA VAL A 77 2.59 -0.21 -1.02
C VAL A 77 1.63 0.85 -0.48
N ALA A 78 1.82 1.33 0.75
CA ALA A 78 1.00 2.40 1.32
C ALA A 78 1.09 3.68 0.48
N GLN A 79 2.30 4.11 0.10
CA GLN A 79 2.52 5.27 -0.77
C GLN A 79 1.85 5.11 -2.14
N ALA A 80 2.00 3.93 -2.76
CA ALA A 80 1.34 3.64 -4.04
C ALA A 80 -0.19 3.67 -3.90
N THR A 81 -0.73 3.17 -2.77
CA THR A 81 -2.18 3.20 -2.50
C THR A 81 -2.68 4.62 -2.28
N THR A 82 -1.92 5.47 -1.58
CA THR A 82 -2.25 6.89 -1.38
C THR A 82 -2.15 7.67 -2.67
N ALA A 83 -1.11 7.47 -3.49
CA ALA A 83 -0.98 8.10 -4.80
C ALA A 83 -2.11 7.69 -5.74
N ALA A 84 -2.46 6.39 -5.75
CA ALA A 84 -3.61 5.89 -6.48
C ALA A 84 -4.93 6.45 -5.93
N GLY A 85 -5.09 6.59 -4.61
CA GLY A 85 -6.26 7.22 -3.99
C GLY A 85 -6.38 8.71 -4.29
N ALA A 86 -5.26 9.41 -4.43
CA ALA A 86 -5.20 10.81 -4.87
C ALA A 86 -5.56 10.94 -6.36
N CYS A 87 -5.17 9.99 -7.20
CA CYS A 87 -5.59 9.90 -8.61
C CYS A 87 -7.00 9.32 -8.79
N ALA A 88 -7.51 8.54 -7.84
CA ALA A 88 -8.87 8.00 -7.82
C ALA A 88 -9.85 9.08 -7.34
N THR A 89 -9.77 10.26 -7.95
CA THR A 89 -10.97 11.04 -8.22
C THR A 89 -11.70 10.29 -9.33
N PHE A 90 -12.34 9.17 -9.00
CA PHE A 90 -13.60 8.85 -9.68
C PHE A 90 -14.61 9.72 -8.95
N PRO A 91 -14.97 10.91 -9.47
CA PRO A 91 -16.11 11.62 -8.93
C PRO A 91 -17.30 10.66 -9.06
N ASP A 92 -17.72 10.10 -7.92
CA ASP A 92 -19.03 9.49 -7.79
C ASP A 92 -20.02 10.64 -8.04
N ALA A 93 -20.37 10.83 -9.32
CA ALA A 93 -21.27 11.85 -9.80
C ALA A 93 -22.72 11.47 -9.44
N ARG A 94 -22.98 11.21 -8.15
CA ARG A 94 -24.34 11.04 -7.61
C ARG A 94 -24.73 12.08 -6.59
N VAL A 95 -23.88 13.04 -6.24
CA VAL A 95 -24.29 14.16 -5.39
C VAL A 95 -24.40 15.45 -6.19
N ALA A 96 -25.65 15.72 -6.56
CA ALA A 96 -26.30 17.02 -6.67
C ALA A 96 -25.64 18.11 -7.56
N GLY A 97 -26.29 18.38 -8.70
CA GLY A 97 -26.19 19.68 -9.36
C GLY A 97 -25.61 19.68 -10.77
N PHE A 98 -26.07 18.78 -11.65
CA PHE A 98 -25.95 19.05 -13.09
C PHE A 98 -27.06 20.06 -13.44
N PRO A 99 -26.76 21.30 -13.87
CA PRO A 99 -27.77 22.15 -14.48
C PRO A 99 -28.22 21.52 -15.82
N PRO A 100 -29.47 21.77 -16.26
CA PRO A 100 -29.98 21.24 -17.52
C PRO A 100 -29.10 21.64 -18.73
N PRO A 101 -29.19 20.92 -19.86
CA PRO A 101 -28.24 20.96 -21.00
C PRO A 101 -28.17 22.29 -21.78
N GLU A 102 -28.67 23.39 -21.25
CA GLU A 102 -28.77 24.70 -21.93
C GLU A 102 -27.47 25.51 -21.87
N THR A 103 -26.46 25.05 -21.11
CA THR A 103 -25.21 25.82 -20.86
C THR A 103 -24.02 25.28 -21.66
N ILE A 104 -24.23 24.79 -22.88
CA ILE A 104 -23.13 24.70 -23.85
C ILE A 104 -22.98 26.10 -24.44
N ARG A 105 -22.15 26.94 -23.80
CA ARG A 105 -21.68 28.17 -24.41
C ARG A 105 -20.99 27.79 -25.71
N ARG A 106 -21.52 28.24 -26.86
CA ARG A 106 -20.86 28.09 -28.15
C ARG A 106 -19.42 28.56 -28.01
N VAL A 107 -18.47 27.68 -28.33
CA VAL A 107 -17.12 28.11 -28.68
C VAL A 107 -17.22 28.67 -30.09
N ASP A 108 -17.01 29.99 -30.23
CA ASP A 108 -16.93 30.62 -31.54
C ASP A 108 -15.69 30.06 -32.27
N PRO A 109 -15.86 29.49 -33.48
CA PRO A 109 -14.76 28.86 -34.23
C PRO A 109 -13.70 29.86 -34.75
N ALA A 110 -13.87 31.16 -34.50
CA ALA A 110 -12.93 32.20 -34.96
C ALA A 110 -11.67 32.36 -34.09
N SER A 111 -11.62 31.76 -32.89
CA SER A 111 -10.49 32.00 -31.95
C SER A 111 -9.27 31.10 -32.18
N ILE A 112 -9.28 30.19 -33.16
CA ILE A 112 -8.20 29.22 -33.41
C ILE A 112 -7.12 29.77 -34.37
N ALA A 113 -7.40 30.84 -35.11
CA ALA A 113 -6.49 31.35 -36.14
C ALA A 113 -5.65 32.55 -35.65
N ALA A 114 -4.69 32.30 -34.75
CA ALA A 114 -3.59 33.24 -34.52
C ALA A 114 -2.39 32.52 -33.86
N GLN A 115 -1.65 31.74 -34.64
CA GLN A 115 -0.23 31.52 -34.35
C GLN A 115 0.56 32.58 -35.12
N PRO A 116 1.20 33.57 -34.45
CA PRO A 116 2.16 34.43 -35.12
C PRO A 116 3.46 33.67 -35.34
N SER A 117 3.69 33.27 -36.59
CA SER A 117 4.93 32.70 -37.10
C SER A 117 6.00 33.79 -37.29
N LEU A 118 6.92 33.95 -36.35
CA LEU A 118 8.17 34.72 -36.51
C LEU A 118 9.17 34.19 -35.46
N HIS A 119 10.45 33.87 -35.70
CA HIS A 119 11.37 34.08 -36.81
C HIS A 119 12.68 33.32 -36.47
N ARG A 120 13.23 32.51 -37.38
CA ARG A 120 14.65 32.10 -37.48
C ARG A 120 14.77 31.30 -38.80
N SER A 121 15.68 31.51 -39.73
CA SER A 121 16.87 32.36 -39.87
C SER A 121 17.20 32.40 -41.38
N SER A 122 17.77 33.51 -41.86
CA SER A 122 18.57 33.55 -43.10
C SER A 122 19.81 32.65 -42.98
N PRO A 123 20.47 32.31 -44.10
CA PRO A 123 21.47 33.22 -44.69
C PRO A 123 21.19 33.66 -46.12
#